data_AF-A0A101J6F2-F1
#
_entry.id   AF-A0A101J6F2-F1
#
_cell.length_a   1.000
_cell.length_b   1.000
_cell.length_c   1.000
_cell.angle_alpha   90.00
_cell.angle_beta   90.00
_cell.angle_gamma   90.00
#
_symmetry.space_group_name_H-M   'P 1'
#
loop_
_entity.id
_entity.type
_entity.pdbx_description
1 polymer ?
#
loop_
_entity_poly.entity_id
_entity_poly.type
_entity_poly.pdbx_seq_one_letter_code
_entity_poly.pdbx_strand_id
1 'polypeptide(L)'
;MQTKTSQAIVVTGVKIRVLSRRSLPNSGLVIDAQLNGGPQVPTHIFDVDFTRSVQTLASQNGKDRDLPYEVEDRGFPYKVSGSDPAQVVLLLHPGQRDVRFTVEVEWVSDGEHGSETLDNHGQGYRVMGQGDLPRYYQESE
;
A
#
# COMPACT_ATOMS: atom_id res chain seq x y z
N MET A 1 -0.45 -11.15 1.52
CA MET A 1 -1.58 -12.07 1.29
C MET A 1 -1.06 -13.49 1.41
N GLN A 2 -1.78 -14.40 2.06
CA GLN A 2 -1.40 -15.81 2.10
C GLN A 2 -2.53 -16.62 1.46
N THR A 3 -2.29 -17.15 0.26
CA THR A 3 -3.27 -17.98 -0.44
C THR A 3 -3.18 -19.42 0.08
N LYS A 4 -4.32 -20.10 0.17
CA LYS A 4 -4.42 -21.51 0.63
C LYS A 4 -4.09 -22.53 -0.46
N THR A 5 -3.49 -22.12 -1.58
CA THR A 5 -3.24 -22.96 -2.75
C THR A 5 -1.82 -22.75 -3.26
N SER A 6 -1.14 -23.85 -3.61
CA SER A 6 0.21 -23.85 -4.18
C SER A 6 0.28 -23.29 -5.62
N GLN A 7 -0.83 -22.74 -6.12
CA GLN A 7 -0.97 -22.24 -7.48
C GLN A 7 -0.41 -20.82 -7.56
N ALA A 8 0.44 -20.58 -8.56
CA ALA A 8 1.02 -19.27 -8.77
C ALA A 8 -0.01 -18.33 -9.42
N ILE A 9 0.00 -17.08 -8.99
CA ILE A 9 -0.74 -16.00 -9.63
C ILE A 9 0.26 -14.99 -10.20
N VAL A 10 -0.14 -14.28 -11.25
CA VAL A 10 0.55 -13.08 -11.71
C VAL A 10 -0.30 -11.88 -11.32
N VAL A 11 0.24 -10.98 -10.49
CA VAL A 11 -0.41 -9.72 -10.16
C VAL A 11 -0.21 -8.76 -11.33
N THR A 12 -1.31 -8.35 -11.94
CA THR A 12 -1.33 -7.54 -13.17
C THR A 12 -1.86 -6.13 -12.95
N GLY A 13 -2.54 -5.90 -11.82
CA GLY A 13 -3.10 -4.60 -11.47
C GLY A 13 -3.06 -4.39 -9.97
N VAL A 14 -2.72 -3.17 -9.56
CA VAL A 14 -3.15 -2.64 -8.28
C VAL A 14 -3.94 -1.38 -8.63
N LYS A 15 -5.06 -1.13 -7.97
CA LYS A 15 -5.92 0.03 -8.22
C LYS A 15 -6.39 0.61 -6.89
N ILE A 16 -6.41 1.94 -6.82
CA ILE A 16 -6.86 2.66 -5.62
C ILE A 16 -8.23 3.27 -5.90
N ARG A 17 -9.21 2.94 -5.06
CA ARG A 17 -10.53 3.56 -5.09
C ARG A 17 -10.71 4.46 -3.87
N VAL A 18 -10.83 5.76 -4.12
CA VAL A 18 -11.09 6.74 -3.04
C VAL A 18 -12.57 6.67 -2.66
N LEU A 19 -12.84 6.42 -1.37
CA LEU A 19 -14.18 6.41 -0.79
C LEU A 19 -14.61 7.80 -0.32
N SER A 20 -13.69 8.57 0.27
CA SER A 20 -13.97 9.95 0.71
C SER A 20 -12.71 10.78 0.82
N ARG A 21 -12.85 12.10 0.60
CA ARG A 21 -11.84 13.12 0.92
C ARG A 21 -12.47 14.15 1.84
N ARG A 22 -11.89 14.35 3.02
CA ARG A 22 -12.37 15.31 4.03
C ARG A 22 -11.27 16.30 4.38
N SER A 23 -11.67 17.45 4.92
CA SER A 23 -10.73 18.34 5.60
C SER A 23 -10.13 17.64 6.81
N LEU A 24 -8.92 18.05 7.20
CA LEU A 24 -8.28 17.49 8.39
C LEU A 24 -9.13 17.75 9.64
N PRO A 25 -9.14 16.81 10.60
CA PRO A 25 -9.68 17.06 11.93
C PRO A 25 -8.95 18.26 12.57
N ASN A 26 -9.68 19.06 13.33
CA ASN A 26 -9.14 20.21 14.08
C ASN A 26 -8.72 19.86 15.52
N SER A 27 -8.86 18.60 15.92
CA SER A 27 -8.51 18.10 17.25
C SER A 27 -8.14 16.61 17.17
N GLY A 28 -7.24 16.15 18.03
CA GLY A 28 -6.80 14.76 18.09
C GLY A 28 -5.28 14.65 18.22
N LEU A 29 -4.76 13.44 18.03
CA LEU A 29 -3.34 13.13 18.06
C LEU A 29 -2.95 12.30 16.84
N VAL A 30 -1.79 12.59 16.26
CA VAL A 30 -1.15 11.72 15.27
C VAL A 30 -0.12 10.84 15.98
N ILE A 31 -0.31 9.53 15.87
CA ILE A 31 0.67 8.53 16.31
C ILE A 31 1.39 8.04 15.06
N ASP A 32 2.68 8.33 14.98
CA ASP A 32 3.52 7.80 13.92
C ASP A 32 3.96 6.38 14.32
N ALA A 33 3.46 5.38 13.60
CA ALA A 33 3.98 4.02 13.70
C ALA A 33 5.20 3.90 12.78
N GLN A 34 6.35 3.50 13.33
CA GLN A 34 7.47 3.09 12.50
C GLN A 34 7.07 1.83 11.71
N LEU A 35 7.31 1.84 10.40
CA LEU A 35 7.22 0.64 9.58
C LEU A 35 8.42 -0.25 9.94
N ASN A 36 8.28 -1.05 10.99
CA ASN A 36 9.28 -2.06 11.31
C ASN A 36 9.27 -3.10 10.17
N GLY A 37 10.42 -3.25 9.52
CA GLY A 37 10.59 -4.15 8.39
C GLY A 37 10.14 -5.56 8.75
N GLY A 38 9.15 -6.08 8.03
CA GLY A 38 8.84 -7.50 8.05
C GLY A 38 10.01 -8.32 7.49
N PRO A 39 9.94 -9.66 7.56
CA PRO A 39 10.98 -10.53 7.01
C PRO A 39 11.34 -10.12 5.57
N GLN A 40 12.61 -10.33 5.19
CA GLN A 40 13.13 -9.99 3.86
C GLN A 40 12.37 -10.79 2.77
N VAL A 41 11.31 -10.20 2.26
CA VAL A 41 10.49 -10.69 1.14
C VAL A 41 10.64 -9.66 0.02
N PRO A 42 10.74 -10.10 -1.25
CA PRO A 42 10.58 -9.25 -2.43
C PRO A 42 9.53 -8.16 -2.23
N THR A 43 9.96 -6.90 -2.17
CA THR A 43 9.07 -5.77 -1.88
C THR A 43 8.92 -4.87 -3.10
N HIS A 44 7.67 -4.76 -3.58
CA HIS A 44 7.26 -3.83 -4.62
C HIS A 44 6.66 -2.57 -4.00
N ILE A 45 7.15 -1.40 -4.40
CA ILE A 45 6.71 -0.11 -3.87
C ILE A 45 5.91 0.66 -4.91
N PHE A 46 4.76 1.18 -4.48
CA PHE A 46 3.98 2.12 -5.27
C PHE A 46 3.72 3.40 -4.48
N ASP A 47 4.00 4.55 -5.09
CA ASP A 47 3.48 5.82 -4.57
C ASP A 47 2.00 5.96 -4.91
N VAL A 48 1.25 6.47 -3.95
CA VAL A 48 -0.14 6.89 -4.14
C VAL A 48 -0.26 8.36 -3.76
N ASP A 49 -0.37 9.22 -4.76
CA ASP A 49 -0.60 10.66 -4.57
C ASP A 49 -2.10 10.96 -4.51
N PHE A 50 -2.64 11.18 -3.31
CA PHE A 50 -4.05 11.54 -3.11
C PHE A 50 -4.34 13.03 -3.32
N THR A 51 -3.33 13.85 -3.67
CA THR A 51 -3.58 15.24 -4.08
C THR A 51 -4.11 15.33 -5.51
N ARG A 52 -3.86 14.30 -6.33
CA ARG A 52 -4.33 14.21 -7.72
C ARG A 52 -5.74 13.63 -7.81
N SER A 53 -6.39 13.84 -8.95
CA SER A 53 -7.72 13.30 -9.26
C SER A 53 -7.66 11.87 -9.81
N VAL A 54 -6.55 11.49 -10.45
CA VAL A 54 -6.26 10.13 -10.89
C VAL A 54 -5.13 9.58 -10.02
N GLN A 55 -5.35 8.42 -9.40
CA GLN A 55 -4.34 7.75 -8.61
C GLN A 55 -3.44 6.94 -9.55
N THR A 56 -2.32 7.52 -9.95
CA THR A 56 -1.29 6.79 -10.69
C THR A 56 -0.44 6.00 -9.71
N LEU A 57 -0.39 4.68 -9.89
CA LEU A 57 0.56 3.83 -9.20
C LEU A 57 1.85 3.82 -10.01
N ALA A 58 2.89 4.47 -9.48
CA ALA A 58 4.21 4.40 -10.06
C ALA A 58 5.00 3.30 -9.32
N SER A 59 5.38 2.24 -10.04
CA SER A 59 6.38 1.30 -9.53
C SER A 59 7.69 2.05 -9.36
N GLN A 60 8.27 2.02 -8.16
CA GLN A 60 9.55 2.67 -7.90
C GLN A 60 10.72 1.68 -7.97
N ASN A 61 11.83 2.13 -8.53
CA ASN A 61 13.10 1.42 -8.45
C ASN A 61 13.73 1.69 -7.07
N GLY A 62 14.14 0.64 -6.38
CA GLY A 62 14.59 0.65 -4.99
C GLY A 62 15.77 1.54 -4.60
N LYS A 63 16.48 2.15 -5.56
CA LYS A 63 17.76 2.82 -5.32
C LYS A 63 17.65 4.26 -4.81
N ASP A 64 16.47 4.87 -4.87
CA ASP A 64 16.29 6.31 -4.63
C ASP A 64 15.73 6.68 -3.23
N ARG A 65 15.64 5.73 -2.27
CA ARG A 65 15.15 6.04 -0.92
C ARG A 65 15.92 5.33 0.19
N ASP A 66 16.07 6.05 1.31
CA ASP A 66 16.55 5.54 2.60
C ASP A 66 15.41 4.73 3.26
N LEU A 67 15.14 3.54 2.71
CA LEU A 67 14.12 2.63 3.22
C LEU A 67 14.76 1.58 4.14
N PRO A 68 14.09 1.18 5.22
CA PRO A 68 14.64 0.20 6.16
C PRO A 68 14.62 -1.25 5.64
N TYR A 69 14.35 -1.48 4.34
CA TYR A 69 14.26 -2.81 3.72
C TYR A 69 14.75 -2.80 2.27
N GLU A 70 15.22 -3.95 1.79
CA GLU A 70 15.61 -4.14 0.39
C GLU A 70 14.39 -4.09 -0.53
N VAL A 71 14.48 -3.27 -1.57
CA VAL A 71 13.43 -3.13 -2.58
C VAL A 71 13.83 -3.91 -3.81
N GLU A 72 12.99 -4.84 -4.22
CA GLU A 72 13.24 -5.61 -5.43
C GLU A 72 12.62 -4.92 -6.65
N ASP A 73 13.48 -4.54 -7.59
CA ASP A 73 13.09 -4.01 -8.89
C ASP A 73 12.84 -5.15 -9.90
N ARG A 74 12.00 -6.13 -9.53
CA ARG A 74 11.58 -7.20 -10.46
C ARG A 74 10.60 -6.71 -11.54
N GLY A 75 10.25 -5.41 -11.52
CA GLY A 75 9.28 -4.82 -12.43
C GLY A 75 7.84 -5.24 -12.15
N PHE A 76 6.89 -4.60 -12.84
CA PHE A 76 5.46 -4.91 -12.80
C PHE A 76 5.00 -5.26 -14.21
N PRO A 77 4.21 -6.33 -14.44
CA PRO A 77 3.58 -7.24 -13.45
C PRO A 77 4.56 -8.23 -12.79
N TYR A 78 4.18 -8.86 -11.67
CA TYR A 78 5.03 -9.82 -10.94
C TYR A 78 4.28 -11.11 -10.55
N LYS A 79 5.03 -12.21 -10.40
CA LYS A 79 4.52 -13.54 -10.04
C LYS A 79 4.54 -13.72 -8.51
N VAL A 80 3.53 -14.38 -7.97
CA VAL A 80 3.42 -14.75 -6.55
C VAL A 80 3.05 -16.22 -6.45
N SER A 81 3.66 -16.96 -5.53
CA SER A 81 3.31 -18.36 -5.25
C SER A 81 3.53 -18.70 -3.78
N GLY A 82 3.06 -19.87 -3.32
CA GLY A 82 3.29 -20.31 -1.94
C GLY A 82 4.76 -20.41 -1.54
N SER A 83 5.65 -20.69 -2.51
CA SER A 83 7.11 -20.77 -2.29
C SER A 83 7.87 -19.49 -2.65
N ASP A 84 7.21 -18.52 -3.29
CA ASP A 84 7.78 -17.22 -3.70
C ASP A 84 6.73 -16.14 -3.38
N PRO A 85 6.54 -15.82 -2.09
CA PRO A 85 5.62 -14.75 -1.69
C PRO A 85 6.21 -13.38 -2.09
N ALA A 86 5.32 -12.41 -2.34
CA ALA A 86 5.70 -11.02 -2.56
C ALA A 86 5.01 -10.10 -1.55
N GLN A 87 5.68 -9.00 -1.21
CA GLN A 87 5.15 -7.92 -0.42
C GLN A 87 4.92 -6.69 -1.30
N VAL A 88 3.79 -6.01 -1.09
CA VAL A 88 3.50 -4.72 -1.71
C VAL A 88 3.44 -3.65 -0.63
N VAL A 89 4.16 -2.56 -0.83
CA VAL A 89 4.12 -1.39 0.03
C VAL A 89 3.53 -0.22 -0.76
N LEU A 90 2.52 0.42 -0.17
CA LEU A 90 1.93 1.65 -0.71
C LEU A 90 2.44 2.84 0.09
N LEU A 91 3.16 3.74 -0.55
CA LEU A 91 3.59 5.01 0.03
C LEU A 91 2.51 6.06 -0.21
N LEU A 92 1.77 6.36 0.84
CA LEU A 92 0.56 7.18 0.76
C LEU A 92 0.89 8.66 0.99
N HIS A 93 0.53 9.51 0.03
CA HIS A 93 0.72 10.96 0.12
C HIS A 93 -0.66 11.66 0.20
N PRO A 94 -1.22 11.84 1.41
CA PRO A 94 -2.56 12.41 1.61
C PRO A 94 -2.65 13.94 1.41
N GLY A 95 -1.51 14.64 1.34
CA GLY A 95 -1.49 16.11 1.38
C GLY A 95 -2.13 16.65 2.66
N GLN A 96 -3.00 17.68 2.54
CA GLN A 96 -3.73 18.28 3.66
C GLN A 96 -5.17 17.75 3.78
N ARG A 97 -5.36 16.43 3.61
CA ARG A 97 -6.68 15.79 3.60
C ARG A 97 -6.72 14.55 4.48
N ASP A 98 -7.92 14.23 4.95
CA ASP A 98 -8.27 12.93 5.52
C ASP A 98 -8.94 12.10 4.43
N VAL A 99 -8.31 10.99 4.05
CA VAL A 99 -8.69 10.18 2.89
C VAL A 99 -9.04 8.77 3.35
N ARG A 100 -10.18 8.27 2.88
CA ARG A 100 -10.53 6.85 2.96
C ARG A 100 -10.47 6.20 1.59
N PHE A 101 -9.94 5.00 1.51
CA PHE A 101 -9.74 4.29 0.24
C PHE A 101 -9.80 2.76 0.40
N THR A 102 -10.00 2.06 -0.72
CA THR A 102 -9.82 0.61 -0.85
C THR A 102 -8.74 0.32 -1.89
N VAL A 103 -8.18 -0.88 -1.84
CA VAL A 103 -7.20 -1.36 -2.82
C VAL A 103 -7.82 -2.54 -3.56
N GLU A 104 -7.84 -2.49 -4.88
CA GLU A 104 -8.20 -3.63 -5.72
C GLU A 104 -6.92 -4.20 -6.33
N VAL A 105 -6.73 -5.51 -6.22
CA VAL A 105 -5.61 -6.25 -6.80
C VAL A 105 -6.16 -7.12 -7.92
N GLU A 106 -5.67 -6.91 -9.12
CA GLU A 106 -6.01 -7.71 -10.30
C GLU A 106 -4.93 -8.76 -10.53
N TRP A 107 -5.37 -9.97 -10.88
CA TRP A 107 -4.48 -11.10 -11.07
C TRP A 107 -4.92 -11.99 -12.23
N VAL A 108 -3.97 -12.76 -12.73
CA VAL A 108 -4.18 -13.86 -13.66
C VAL A 108 -3.63 -15.16 -13.06
N SER A 109 -4.40 -16.24 -13.15
CA SER A 109 -3.96 -17.59 -12.79
C SER A 109 -4.50 -18.58 -13.81
N ASP A 110 -3.61 -19.36 -14.45
CA ASP A 110 -3.95 -20.33 -15.51
C ASP A 110 -4.89 -19.80 -16.62
N GLY A 111 -4.74 -18.51 -16.96
CA GLY A 111 -5.54 -17.84 -17.99
C GLY A 111 -6.87 -17.25 -17.50
N GLU A 112 -7.26 -17.52 -16.25
CA GLU A 112 -8.39 -16.87 -15.61
C GLU A 112 -7.97 -15.52 -15.01
N HIS A 113 -8.76 -14.49 -15.29
CA HIS A 113 -8.61 -13.18 -14.70
C HIS A 113 -9.51 -13.05 -13.48
N GLY A 114 -8.99 -12.44 -12.41
CA GLY A 114 -9.77 -12.11 -11.24
C GLY A 114 -9.30 -10.82 -10.58
N SER A 115 -10.08 -10.34 -9.63
CA SER A 115 -9.66 -9.27 -8.73
C SER A 115 -10.10 -9.54 -7.29
N GLU A 116 -9.33 -9.02 -6.35
CA GLU A 116 -9.64 -9.04 -4.92
C GLU A 116 -9.60 -7.61 -4.39
N THR A 117 -10.65 -7.22 -3.66
CA THR A 117 -10.71 -5.91 -3.01
C THR A 117 -10.34 -6.03 -1.54
N LEU A 118 -9.32 -5.28 -1.13
CA LEU A 118 -8.96 -5.04 0.24
C LEU A 118 -9.66 -3.77 0.73
N ASP A 119 -10.58 -3.93 1.67
CA ASP A 119 -11.48 -2.88 2.11
C ASP A 119 -11.50 -2.65 3.63
N ASN A 120 -10.57 -3.27 4.38
CA ASN A 120 -10.53 -3.19 5.85
C ASN A 120 -11.89 -3.52 6.49
N HIS A 121 -12.43 -4.70 6.19
CA HIS A 121 -13.74 -5.17 6.67
C HIS A 121 -14.88 -4.20 6.33
N GLY A 122 -14.86 -3.66 5.10
CA GLY A 122 -15.83 -2.70 4.59
C GLY A 122 -15.67 -1.26 5.09
N GLN A 123 -14.71 -0.96 5.99
CA GLN A 123 -14.53 0.39 6.53
C GLN A 123 -13.70 1.32 5.65
N GLY A 124 -12.93 0.73 4.73
CA GLY A 124 -11.84 1.36 4.02
C GLY A 124 -10.60 1.56 4.90
N TYR A 125 -9.45 1.65 4.26
CA TYR A 125 -8.24 2.17 4.89
C TYR A 125 -8.33 3.69 5.01
N ARG A 126 -7.67 4.26 6.02
CA ARG A 126 -7.64 5.71 6.26
C ARG A 126 -6.20 6.19 6.35
N VAL A 127 -5.91 7.28 5.63
CA VAL A 127 -4.66 8.02 5.74
C VAL A 127 -4.99 9.50 5.81
N MET A 128 -4.29 10.25 6.65
CA MET A 128 -4.49 11.68 6.77
C MET A 128 -3.16 12.42 6.76
N GLY A 129 -3.20 13.64 6.24
CA GLY A 129 -2.11 14.59 6.40
C GLY A 129 -1.87 14.94 7.86
N GLN A 130 -0.65 15.38 8.14
CA GLN A 130 -0.23 15.81 9.47
C GLN A 130 -1.10 16.95 10.01
N GLY A 131 -1.36 17.98 9.19
CA GLY A 131 -1.98 19.23 9.64
C GLY A 131 -1.21 19.87 10.80
N ASP A 132 -1.94 20.56 11.67
CA ASP A 132 -1.41 21.21 12.89
C ASP A 132 -1.59 20.34 14.16
N LEU A 133 -1.83 19.04 13.99
CA LEU A 133 -2.06 18.15 15.14
C LEU A 133 -0.74 17.78 15.84
N PRO A 134 -0.72 17.67 17.19
CA PRO A 134 0.46 17.22 17.92
C PRO A 134 0.92 15.82 17.50
N ARG A 135 2.25 15.57 17.54
CA ARG A 135 2.87 14.29 17.20
C ARG A 135 3.42 13.59 18.43
N TYR A 136 3.23 12.27 18.48
CA TYR A 136 3.99 11.38 19.35
C TYR A 136 4.60 10.26 18.50
N TYR A 137 5.91 10.07 18.68
CA TYR A 137 6.62 8.90 18.19
C TYR A 137 6.52 7.82 19.26
N GLN A 138 6.01 6.65 18.89
CA GLN A 138 6.10 5.50 19.77
C GLN A 138 7.48 4.88 19.55
N GLU A 139 8.42 5.12 20.47
CA GLU A 139 9.65 4.35 20.54
C GLU A 139 9.26 2.90 20.92
N SER A 140 9.60 1.94 20.07
CA SER A 140 9.52 0.53 20.45
C SER A 140 10.73 0.17 21.32
N GLU A 141 10.47 -0.31 22.54
CA GLU A 141 11.46 -0.99 23.40
C GLU A 141 12.05 -2.25 22.75
#